data_AF-A0A849YVW9-F1
#
_entry.id   AF-A0A849YVW9-F1
#
_cell.length_a   1.000
_cell.length_b   1.000
_cell.length_c   1.000
_cell.angle_alpha   90.00
_cell.angle_beta   90.00
_cell.angle_gamma   90.00
#
_symmetry.space_group_name_H-M   'P 1'
#
loop_
_entity.id
_entity.type
_entity.pdbx_description
1 polymer ?
#
loop_
_entity_poly.entity_id
_entity_poly.type
_entity_poly.pdbx_seq_one_letter_code
_entity_poly.pdbx_strand_id
1 'polypeptide(L)'
;MKSPFHAEDTFVLLALDRALRAARRSHASTTGLENARRSLADAARAETRARQAAEQASAELDDLMARIANGEPSPAEHFLDVSARHLEASSLARSASAGADRARRLASEILSGVPLRVRNSRDAAPASRRIRSPRSKEPVTQRSPRLLGDVGPRSEPMSQRDSAPPA
;
A
#
# COMPACT_ATOMS: atom_id res chain seq x y z
N MET A 1 -20.60 -11.74 -17.01
CA MET A 1 -20.02 -11.93 -15.65
C MET A 1 -18.95 -10.86 -15.43
N LYS A 2 -19.03 -10.04 -14.38
CA LYS A 2 -17.94 -9.09 -14.05
C LYS A 2 -16.75 -9.90 -13.53
N SER A 3 -15.63 -9.92 -14.26
CA SER A 3 -14.47 -10.71 -13.84
C SER A 3 -13.93 -10.19 -12.49
N PRO A 4 -13.66 -11.07 -11.50
CA PRO A 4 -13.16 -10.67 -10.18
C PRO A 4 -11.80 -9.96 -10.25
N PHE A 5 -11.06 -10.16 -11.33
CA PHE A 5 -9.73 -9.59 -11.56
C PHE A 5 -9.71 -8.06 -11.59
N HIS A 6 -10.78 -7.40 -12.03
CA HIS A 6 -10.81 -5.93 -12.09
C HIS A 6 -10.93 -5.27 -10.71
N ALA A 7 -11.49 -5.97 -9.73
CA ALA A 7 -11.64 -5.42 -8.39
C ALA A 7 -10.27 -5.26 -7.72
N GLU A 8 -9.42 -6.28 -7.84
CA GLU A 8 -8.08 -6.29 -7.25
C GLU A 8 -7.16 -5.20 -7.84
N ASP A 9 -7.12 -5.03 -9.17
CA ASP A 9 -6.35 -3.93 -9.79
C ASP A 9 -6.80 -2.57 -9.29
N THR A 10 -8.11 -2.39 -9.12
CA THR A 10 -8.69 -1.14 -8.61
C THR A 10 -8.21 -0.87 -7.18
N PHE A 11 -8.18 -1.89 -6.32
CA PHE A 11 -7.67 -1.73 -4.95
C PHE A 11 -6.18 -1.40 -4.93
N VAL A 12 -5.37 -2.05 -5.76
CA VAL A 12 -3.92 -1.79 -5.84
C VAL A 12 -3.65 -0.39 -6.38
N LEU A 13 -4.35 0.05 -7.42
CA LEU A 13 -4.25 1.41 -7.94
C LEU A 13 -4.64 2.47 -6.90
N LEU A 14 -5.71 2.23 -6.14
CA LEU A 14 -6.14 3.12 -5.06
C LEU A 14 -5.08 3.21 -3.95
N ALA A 15 -4.46 2.08 -3.61
CA ALA A 15 -3.37 2.02 -2.65
C ALA A 15 -2.13 2.79 -3.13
N LEU A 16 -1.76 2.64 -4.41
CA LEU A 16 -0.68 3.42 -5.02
C LEU A 16 -0.97 4.92 -5.01
N ASP A 17 -2.20 5.33 -5.32
CA ASP A 17 -2.62 6.74 -5.25
C ASP A 17 -2.54 7.31 -3.83
N ARG A 18 -2.83 6.49 -2.82
CA ARG A 18 -2.69 6.88 -1.42
C ARG A 18 -1.22 6.99 -1.01
N ALA A 19 -0.39 6.02 -1.41
CA ALA A 19 1.04 6.02 -1.15
C ALA A 19 1.75 7.22 -1.80
N LEU A 20 1.40 7.54 -3.06
CA LEU A 20 1.90 8.73 -3.75
C LEU A 20 1.54 10.02 -3.02
N ARG A 21 0.29 10.15 -2.56
CA ARG A 21 -0.14 11.31 -1.77
C ARG A 21 0.61 11.41 -0.44
N ALA A 22 0.94 10.29 0.20
CA ALA A 22 1.73 10.28 1.43
C ALA A 22 3.19 10.68 1.18
N ALA A 23 3.83 10.08 0.18
CA ALA A 23 5.23 10.35 -0.18
C ALA A 23 5.47 11.80 -0.61
N ARG A 24 4.52 12.39 -1.36
CA ARG A 24 4.57 13.82 -1.74
C ARG A 24 4.53 14.77 -0.54
N ARG A 25 3.80 14.40 0.52
CA ARG A 25 3.75 15.18 1.77
C ARG A 25 5.02 15.07 2.61
N SER A 26 5.79 13.99 2.41
CA SER A 26 7.04 13.74 3.12
C SER A 26 8.29 14.02 2.29
N HIS A 27 8.16 14.60 1.09
CA HIS A 27 9.24 14.81 0.12
C HIS A 27 10.08 13.55 -0.19
N ALA A 28 9.47 12.37 -0.07
CA ALA A 28 10.12 11.11 -0.42
C ALA A 28 10.11 10.90 -1.94
N SER A 29 11.07 10.13 -2.46
CA SER A 29 11.09 9.75 -3.88
C SER A 29 9.80 9.01 -4.27
N THR A 30 9.12 9.50 -5.31
CA THR A 30 7.85 8.91 -5.81
C THR A 30 8.01 8.12 -7.09
N THR A 31 9.19 8.10 -7.71
CA THR A 31 9.41 7.54 -9.05
C THR A 31 8.98 6.07 -9.16
N GLY A 32 9.36 5.24 -8.18
CA GLY A 32 8.96 3.83 -8.13
C GLY A 32 7.43 3.64 -8.07
N LEU A 33 6.74 4.43 -7.23
CA LEU A 33 5.29 4.38 -7.09
C LEU A 33 4.56 4.89 -8.34
N GLU A 34 5.09 5.94 -9.00
CA GLU A 34 4.50 6.47 -10.22
C GLU A 34 4.68 5.52 -11.40
N ASN A 35 5.84 4.86 -11.50
CA ASN A 35 6.11 3.85 -12.52
C ASN A 35 5.23 2.61 -12.30
N ALA A 36 5.11 2.14 -11.06
CA ALA A 36 4.22 1.02 -10.70
C ALA A 36 2.76 1.32 -11.07
N ARG A 37 2.28 2.53 -10.75
CA ARG A 37 0.92 2.97 -11.06
C ARG A 37 0.67 3.02 -12.56
N ARG A 38 1.59 3.62 -13.32
CA ARG A 38 1.48 3.70 -14.78
C ARG A 38 1.48 2.30 -15.39
N SER A 39 2.46 1.47 -15.02
CA SER A 39 2.58 0.10 -15.51
C SER A 39 1.34 -0.75 -15.22
N LEU A 40 0.80 -0.70 -14.00
CA LEU A 40 -0.42 -1.43 -13.65
C LEU A 40 -1.64 -0.93 -14.43
N ALA A 41 -1.81 0.38 -14.54
CA ALA A 41 -2.93 0.95 -15.30
C ALA A 41 -2.86 0.61 -16.79
N ASP A 42 -1.67 0.64 -17.37
CA ASP A 42 -1.46 0.32 -18.79
C ASP A 42 -1.64 -1.18 -19.05
N ALA A 43 -1.15 -2.03 -18.15
CA ALA A 43 -1.34 -3.48 -18.25
C ALA A 43 -2.82 -3.87 -18.12
N ALA A 44 -3.57 -3.27 -17.19
CA ALA A 44 -5.00 -3.53 -17.03
C ALA A 44 -5.82 -3.11 -18.28
N ARG A 45 -5.46 -1.98 -18.90
CA ARG A 45 -6.07 -1.55 -20.17
C ARG A 45 -5.71 -2.48 -21.32
N ALA A 46 -4.45 -2.88 -21.42
CA ALA A 46 -3.98 -3.80 -22.46
C ALA A 46 -4.67 -5.16 -22.35
N GLU A 47 -4.80 -5.70 -21.14
CA GLU A 47 -5.54 -6.93 -20.87
C GLU A 47 -7.01 -6.81 -21.28
N THR A 48 -7.67 -5.71 -20.91
CA THR A 48 -9.08 -5.49 -21.28
C THR A 48 -9.27 -5.46 -22.79
N ARG A 49 -8.41 -4.74 -23.52
CA ARG A 49 -8.47 -4.68 -24.99
C ARG A 49 -8.18 -6.04 -25.62
N ALA A 50 -7.18 -6.77 -25.12
CA ALA A 50 -6.82 -8.08 -25.65
C ALA A 50 -7.94 -9.11 -25.42
N ARG A 51 -8.59 -9.09 -24.25
CA ARG A 51 -9.77 -9.93 -23.97
C ARG A 51 -10.93 -9.60 -24.90
N GLN A 52 -11.24 -8.32 -25.11
CA GLN A 52 -12.28 -7.90 -26.05
C GLN A 52 -12.00 -8.37 -27.48
N ALA A 53 -10.75 -8.25 -27.94
CA ALA A 53 -10.35 -8.76 -29.26
C ALA A 53 -10.49 -10.29 -29.36
N ALA A 54 -10.14 -11.03 -28.30
CA ALA A 54 -10.32 -12.47 -28.25
C ALA A 54 -11.80 -12.88 -28.24
N GLU A 55 -12.66 -12.16 -27.50
CA GLU A 55 -14.11 -12.38 -27.49
C GLU A 55 -14.72 -12.13 -28.87
N GLN A 56 -14.32 -11.05 -29.56
CA GLN A 56 -14.76 -10.76 -30.93
C GLN A 56 -14.33 -11.85 -31.91
N ALA A 57 -13.06 -12.25 -31.88
CA ALA A 57 -12.56 -13.30 -32.76
C ALA A 57 -13.18 -14.68 -32.45
N SER A 58 -13.56 -14.94 -31.18
CA SER A 58 -14.34 -16.13 -30.81
C SER A 58 -15.74 -16.10 -31.41
N ALA A 59 -16.44 -14.97 -31.30
CA ALA A 59 -17.78 -14.82 -31.87
C ALA A 59 -17.77 -14.99 -33.39
N GLU A 60 -16.78 -14.42 -34.08
CA GLU A 60 -16.60 -14.61 -35.53
C GLU A 60 -16.38 -16.09 -35.91
N LEU A 61 -15.59 -16.81 -35.12
CA LEU A 61 -15.35 -18.24 -35.33
C LEU A 61 -16.60 -19.07 -35.03
N ASP A 62 -17.34 -18.75 -33.97
CA ASP A 62 -18.59 -19.42 -33.60
C ASP A 62 -19.66 -19.23 -34.67
N ASP A 63 -19.81 -18.00 -35.19
CA ASP A 63 -20.72 -17.68 -36.29
C ASP A 63 -20.34 -18.45 -37.56
N LEU A 64 -19.04 -18.53 -37.88
CA LEU A 64 -18.56 -19.30 -39.03
C LEU A 64 -18.87 -20.79 -38.86
N MET A 65 -18.62 -21.35 -37.67
CA MET A 65 -18.91 -22.74 -37.36
C MET A 65 -20.41 -23.03 -37.44
N ALA A 66 -21.27 -22.11 -37.01
CA ALA A 66 -22.72 -22.26 -37.12
C ALA A 66 -23.17 -22.28 -38.60
N ARG A 67 -22.61 -21.43 -39.46
CA ARG A 67 -22.89 -21.41 -40.90
C ARG A 67 -22.48 -22.72 -41.58
N ILE A 68 -21.28 -23.22 -41.25
CA ILE A 68 -20.78 -24.51 -41.74
C ILE A 68 -21.70 -25.65 -41.28
N ALA A 69 -22.13 -25.65 -40.01
CA ALA A 69 -23.06 -26.64 -39.48
C ALA A 69 -24.44 -26.62 -40.16
N ASN A 70 -24.89 -25.44 -40.62
CA ASN A 70 -26.12 -25.26 -41.38
C ASN A 70 -25.98 -25.61 -42.88
N GLY A 71 -24.82 -26.11 -43.30
CA GLY A 71 -24.57 -26.53 -44.68
C GLY A 71 -24.18 -25.40 -45.63
N GLU A 72 -23.86 -24.20 -45.12
CA GLU A 72 -23.25 -23.17 -45.94
C GLU A 72 -21.75 -23.48 -46.15
N PRO A 73 -21.30 -23.74 -47.38
CA PRO A 73 -19.90 -24.02 -47.63
C PRO A 73 -19.07 -22.74 -47.42
N SER A 74 -18.18 -22.76 -46.43
CA SER A 74 -17.11 -21.77 -46.32
C SER A 74 -15.91 -22.23 -47.14
N PRO A 75 -15.27 -21.34 -47.92
CA PRO A 75 -13.95 -21.61 -48.48
C PRO A 75 -12.98 -22.00 -47.36
N ALA A 76 -12.15 -23.03 -47.59
CA ALA A 76 -11.18 -23.51 -46.60
C ALA A 76 -10.21 -22.39 -46.17
N GLU A 77 -9.81 -21.53 -47.10
CA GLU A 77 -8.96 -20.36 -46.83
C GLU A 77 -9.61 -19.38 -45.84
N HIS A 78 -10.91 -19.14 -45.96
CA HIS A 78 -11.63 -18.26 -45.03
C HIS A 78 -11.71 -18.85 -43.62
N PHE A 79 -11.95 -20.17 -43.52
CA PHE A 79 -11.94 -20.86 -42.23
C PHE A 79 -10.58 -20.81 -41.54
N LEU A 80 -9.50 -21.00 -42.30
CA LEU A 80 -8.13 -20.91 -41.78
C LEU A 80 -7.80 -19.49 -41.32
N ASP A 81 -8.19 -18.47 -42.07
CA ASP A 81 -7.97 -17.06 -41.70
C ASP A 81 -8.69 -16.69 -40.38
N VAL A 82 -9.99 -17.01 -40.26
CA VAL A 82 -10.75 -16.76 -39.02
C VAL A 82 -10.17 -17.54 -37.84
N SER A 83 -9.80 -18.80 -38.06
CA SER A 83 -9.17 -19.64 -37.02
C SER A 83 -7.81 -19.08 -36.58
N ALA A 84 -6.98 -18.61 -37.51
CA ALA A 84 -5.69 -18.01 -37.21
C ALA A 84 -5.85 -16.73 -36.38
N ARG A 85 -6.77 -15.84 -36.77
CA ARG A 85 -7.08 -14.61 -36.01
C ARG A 85 -7.57 -14.92 -34.60
N HIS A 86 -8.44 -15.92 -34.45
CA HIS A 86 -8.89 -16.38 -33.13
C HIS A 86 -7.72 -16.86 -32.27
N LEU A 87 -6.82 -17.66 -32.83
CA LEU A 87 -5.64 -18.15 -32.12
C LEU A 87 -4.70 -17.01 -31.70
N GLU A 88 -4.44 -16.06 -32.59
CA GLU A 88 -3.61 -14.88 -32.32
C GLU A 88 -4.22 -14.01 -31.22
N ALA A 89 -5.52 -13.69 -31.33
CA ALA A 89 -6.22 -12.88 -30.35
C ALA A 89 -6.26 -13.57 -28.97
N SER A 90 -6.52 -14.87 -28.95
CA SER A 90 -6.49 -15.67 -27.72
C SER A 90 -5.10 -15.75 -27.09
N SER A 91 -4.05 -15.89 -27.91
CA SER A 91 -2.66 -15.87 -27.45
C SER A 91 -2.29 -14.51 -26.85
N LEU A 92 -2.68 -13.42 -27.52
CA LEU A 92 -2.47 -12.06 -27.05
C LEU A 92 -3.19 -11.81 -25.72
N ALA A 93 -4.44 -12.26 -25.58
CA ALA A 93 -5.21 -12.14 -24.35
C ALA A 93 -4.53 -12.86 -23.17
N ARG A 94 -4.01 -14.07 -23.39
CA ARG A 94 -3.23 -14.81 -22.38
C ARG A 94 -1.95 -14.08 -21.98
N SER A 95 -1.20 -13.57 -22.96
CA SER A 95 0.02 -12.82 -22.72
C SER A 95 -0.25 -11.52 -21.94
N ALA A 96 -1.29 -10.78 -22.32
CA ALA A 96 -1.70 -9.55 -21.66
C ALA A 96 -2.14 -9.81 -20.22
N SER A 97 -2.86 -10.90 -19.96
CA SER A 97 -3.24 -11.31 -18.60
C SER A 97 -2.02 -11.62 -17.73
N ALA A 98 -1.06 -12.41 -18.25
CA ALA A 98 0.20 -12.66 -17.55
C ALA A 98 1.04 -11.39 -17.35
N GLY A 99 0.91 -10.40 -18.22
CA GLY A 99 1.52 -9.07 -18.06
C GLY A 99 0.86 -8.27 -16.94
N ALA A 100 -0.47 -8.24 -16.87
CA ALA A 100 -1.24 -7.60 -15.81
C ALA A 100 -0.93 -8.20 -14.44
N ASP A 101 -0.87 -9.53 -14.33
CA ASP A 101 -0.49 -10.22 -13.09
C ASP A 101 0.91 -9.82 -12.61
N ARG A 102 1.88 -9.73 -13.53
CA ARG A 102 3.24 -9.28 -13.20
C ARG A 102 3.26 -7.83 -12.74
N ALA A 103 2.55 -6.93 -13.42
CA ALA A 103 2.45 -5.54 -13.02
C ALA A 103 1.80 -5.39 -11.63
N ARG A 104 0.77 -6.20 -11.34
CA ARG A 104 0.08 -6.22 -10.03
C ARG A 104 1.01 -6.67 -8.90
N ARG A 105 1.80 -7.73 -9.13
CA ARG A 105 2.79 -8.21 -8.17
C ARG A 105 3.84 -7.14 -7.85
N LEU A 106 4.43 -6.55 -8.89
CA LEU A 106 5.41 -5.45 -8.72
C LEU A 106 4.81 -4.26 -7.98
N ALA A 107 3.58 -3.87 -8.32
CA ALA A 107 2.88 -2.80 -7.61
C ALA A 107 2.67 -3.12 -6.12
N SER A 108 2.34 -4.37 -5.80
CA SER A 108 2.13 -4.84 -4.43
C SER A 108 3.44 -4.90 -3.63
N GLU A 109 4.54 -5.33 -4.26
CA GLU A 109 5.88 -5.31 -3.67
C GLU A 109 6.36 -3.87 -3.40
N ILE A 110 6.13 -2.95 -4.33
CA ILE A 110 6.48 -1.55 -4.13
C ILE A 110 5.63 -0.95 -3.00
N LEU A 111 4.35 -1.30 -2.91
CA LEU A 111 3.47 -0.85 -1.82
C LEU A 111 3.89 -1.39 -0.46
N SER A 112 4.32 -2.66 -0.37
CA SER A 112 4.77 -3.25 0.90
C SER A 112 6.04 -2.58 1.43
N GLY A 113 6.87 -2.05 0.55
CA GLY A 113 8.05 -1.25 0.89
C GLY A 113 7.76 0.19 1.34
N VAL A 114 6.52 0.69 1.21
CA VAL A 114 6.17 2.05 1.65
C VAL A 114 5.83 2.03 3.14
N PRO A 115 6.59 2.74 4.01
CA PRO A 115 6.20 2.93 5.40
C PRO A 115 5.00 3.87 5.47
N LEU A 116 3.80 3.33 5.32
CA LEU A 116 2.58 4.07 5.59
C LEU A 116 2.50 4.25 7.11
N ARG A 117 2.86 5.43 7.62
CA ARG A 117 2.51 5.81 9.00
C ARG A 117 1.00 5.67 9.13
N VAL A 118 0.57 4.62 9.82
CA VAL A 118 -0.82 4.46 10.24
C VAL A 118 -1.11 5.70 11.07
N ARG A 119 -1.93 6.60 10.52
CA ARG A 119 -2.55 7.67 11.29
C ARG A 119 -3.51 6.95 12.23
N ASN A 120 -2.99 6.50 13.37
CA ASN A 120 -3.80 6.00 14.47
C ASN A 120 -4.78 7.13 14.78
N SER A 121 -6.05 6.88 14.51
CA SER A 121 -7.18 7.65 14.99
C SER A 121 -7.26 7.51 16.51
N ARG A 122 -6.43 8.29 17.20
CA ARG A 122 -6.58 8.73 18.60
C ARG A 122 -5.98 10.13 18.58
N ASP A 123 -6.71 11.23 18.72
CA ASP A 123 -7.61 11.50 19.84
C ASP A 123 -7.20 10.76 21.12
N ALA A 124 -5.90 10.80 21.40
CA ALA A 124 -5.38 10.76 22.75
C ALA A 124 -4.91 12.19 23.03
N ALA A 125 -5.88 13.06 23.31
CA ALA A 125 -5.60 14.23 24.12
C ALA A 125 -4.78 13.76 25.35
N PRO A 126 -3.76 14.51 25.80
CA PRO A 126 -3.15 14.23 27.08
C PRO A 126 -4.19 14.52 28.16
N ALA A 127 -4.97 13.49 28.52
CA ALA A 127 -5.86 13.53 29.67
C ALA A 127 -5.01 13.44 30.95
N SER A 128 -4.21 14.47 31.21
CA SER A 128 -3.70 14.78 32.54
C SER A 128 -4.88 15.32 33.37
N ARG A 129 -5.81 14.41 33.69
CA ARG A 129 -6.91 14.65 34.61
C ARG A 129 -6.29 14.74 36.01
N ARG A 130 -5.74 15.91 36.37
CA ARG A 130 -5.44 16.26 37.77
C ARG A 130 -6.79 16.30 38.51
N ILE A 131 -7.10 15.20 39.18
CA ILE A 131 -8.17 15.12 40.15
C ILE A 131 -7.85 16.16 41.23
N ARG A 132 -8.67 17.22 41.29
CA ARG A 132 -8.70 18.15 42.41
C ARG A 132 -9.34 17.42 43.59
N SER A 133 -8.57 17.12 44.62
CA SER A 133 -9.07 16.66 45.92
C SER A 133 -9.87 17.80 46.58
N PRO A 134 -11.07 17.55 47.14
CA PRO A 134 -11.82 18.57 47.84
C PRO A 134 -11.25 18.81 49.24
N ARG A 135 -11.21 20.10 49.57
CA ARG A 135 -10.83 20.75 50.82
C ARG A 135 -11.83 20.40 51.93
N SER A 136 -11.38 19.81 53.05
CA SER A 136 -12.10 19.86 54.32
C SER A 136 -11.21 20.49 55.40
N LYS A 137 -11.84 21.27 56.27
CA LYS A 137 -11.24 22.20 57.25
C LYS A 137 -10.97 21.50 58.59
N GLU A 138 -9.83 21.88 59.19
CA GLU A 138 -9.33 21.91 60.60
C GLU A 138 -10.34 21.83 61.79
N PRO A 139 -9.95 21.53 63.07
CA PRO A 139 -8.84 22.19 63.80
C PRO A 139 -8.05 21.46 64.95
N VAL A 140 -6.84 21.98 65.21
CA VAL A 140 -6.13 22.30 66.49
C VAL A 140 -6.12 21.29 67.68
N THR A 141 -4.92 20.79 68.08
CA THR A 141 -4.25 21.06 69.39
C THR A 141 -2.95 20.24 69.63
N GLN A 142 -1.91 20.95 70.09
CA GLN A 142 -0.89 20.61 71.10
C GLN A 142 -0.20 19.22 71.16
N ARG A 143 1.13 19.19 70.98
CA ARG A 143 2.16 19.02 72.04
C ARG A 143 3.55 18.68 71.43
N SER A 144 4.53 19.53 71.68
CA SER A 144 5.99 19.22 71.66
C SER A 144 6.34 18.39 72.93
N PRO A 145 7.58 17.85 73.17
CA PRO A 145 8.89 18.30 72.65
C PRO A 145 10.04 17.28 72.43
N ARG A 146 11.09 17.79 71.75
CA ARG A 146 12.57 17.61 71.90
C ARG A 146 13.21 16.21 72.04
N LEU A 147 14.31 16.03 71.30
CA LEU A 147 15.70 15.72 71.70
C LEU A 147 16.39 15.00 70.51
N LEU A 148 17.68 15.06 70.20
CA LEU A 148 18.84 15.93 70.44
C LEU A 148 19.97 15.23 69.64
N GLY A 149 20.88 15.99 69.01
CA GLY A 149 22.20 15.51 68.58
C GLY A 149 22.34 15.20 67.07
N ASP A 150 23.43 15.54 66.41
CA ASP A 150 24.58 16.34 66.83
C ASP A 150 25.34 16.81 65.57
N VAL A 151 26.20 17.80 65.78
CA VAL A 151 26.94 18.63 64.84
C VAL A 151 28.13 17.88 64.22
N GLY A 152 28.45 18.12 62.93
CA GLY A 152 29.81 17.87 62.42
C GLY A 152 30.01 18.19 60.92
N PRO A 153 31.15 18.77 60.48
CA PRO A 153 31.14 19.81 59.46
C PRO A 153 31.76 19.46 58.08
N ARG A 154 31.55 20.40 57.14
CA ARG A 154 32.16 20.63 55.82
C ARG A 154 33.62 20.19 55.67
N SER A 155 33.96 19.67 54.48
CA SER A 155 35.24 19.90 53.78
C SER A 155 35.09 19.60 52.27
N GLU A 156 35.05 20.64 51.43
CA GLU A 156 35.70 20.64 50.09
C GLU A 156 37.15 21.18 50.27
N PRO A 157 38.10 21.21 49.31
CA PRO A 157 38.00 20.98 47.85
C PRO A 157 39.23 20.26 47.17
N MET A 158 39.16 20.15 45.84
CA MET A 158 40.25 20.19 44.82
C MET A 158 41.40 19.16 44.74
N SER A 159 41.50 18.50 43.57
CA SER A 159 42.65 18.58 42.62
C SER A 159 42.26 17.86 41.32
N GLN A 160 42.27 18.52 40.15
CA GLN A 160 43.41 18.63 39.21
C GLN A 160 44.02 17.26 38.87
N ARG A 161 44.36 16.88 37.65
CA ARG A 161 44.29 17.37 36.26
C ARG A 161 44.79 16.16 35.44
N ASP A 162 44.44 16.12 34.16
CA ASP A 162 45.31 15.73 33.02
C ASP A 162 44.52 14.95 31.95
N SER A 163 44.23 15.57 30.80
CA SER A 163 45.10 15.66 29.60
C SER A 163 45.14 14.32 28.88
N ALA A 164 44.84 14.10 27.60
CA ALA A 164 44.17 14.74 26.47
C ALA A 164 44.05 13.61 25.39
N PRO A 165 43.14 13.68 24.40
CA PRO A 165 43.09 12.75 23.25
C PRO A 165 43.81 13.36 22.03
N PRO A 166 43.65 12.83 20.80
CA PRO A 166 44.14 11.56 20.24
C PRO A 166 45.12 11.81 19.05
N ALA A 167 45.65 10.73 18.46
CA ALA A 167 46.12 10.68 17.07
C ALA A 167 45.75 9.32 16.46
#